data_AF-A0A0D0D6T4-F1
#
_entry.id   AF-A0A0D0D6T4-F1
#
_cell.length_a   1.000
_cell.length_b   1.000
_cell.length_c   1.000
_cell.angle_alpha   90.00
_cell.angle_beta   90.00
_cell.angle_gamma   90.00
#
_symmetry.space_group_name_H-M   'P 1'
#
loop_
_entity.id
_entity.type
_entity.pdbx_description
1 polymer ?
#
loop_
_entity_poly.entity_id
_entity_poly.type
_entity_poly.pdbx_seq_one_letter_code
_entity_poly.pdbx_strand_id
1 'polypeptide(L)' 'ACMIIYLLTTTTTIPQEFQLQASLAILNEKDNIITSGTGSGKTLCILIPLLL' A
#
# COMPACT_ATOMS: atom_id res chain seq x y z
N ALA A 1 -2.76 0.71 11.72
CA ALA A 1 -2.36 1.30 10.42
C ALA A 1 -1.02 2.04 10.47
N CYS A 2 -0.92 3.14 11.25
CA CYS A 2 0.26 4.02 11.24
C CYS A 2 1.59 3.33 11.62
N MET A 3 1.56 2.37 12.54
CA MET A 3 2.77 1.70 13.04
C MET A 3 3.40 0.71 12.04
N ILE A 4 2.57 0.01 11.24
CA ILE A 4 3.05 -0.90 10.17
C ILE A 4 3.55 -0.12 8.97
N ILE A 5 2.86 0.97 8.62
CA ILE A 5 3.33 1.93 7.60
C ILE A 5 4.68 2.50 8.05
N TYR A 6 4.81 2.96 9.30
CA TYR A 6 6.07 3.45 9.85
C TYR A 6 7.17 2.39 9.77
N LEU A 7 6.89 1.13 10.12
CA LEU A 7 7.87 0.05 10.04
C LEU A 7 8.35 -0.18 8.59
N LEU A 8 7.43 -0.34 7.62
CA LEU A 8 7.78 -0.53 6.20
C LEU A 8 8.51 0.68 5.59
N THR A 9 8.16 1.88 6.07
CA THR A 9 8.72 3.15 5.63
C THR A 9 10.13 3.38 6.17
N THR A 10 10.36 3.06 7.45
CA THR A 10 11.64 3.24 8.13
C THR A 10 12.66 2.18 7.75
N THR A 11 12.23 0.97 7.36
CA THR A 11 13.16 -0.09 6.98
C THR A 11 13.52 -0.11 5.50
N THR A 12 12.72 0.47 4.60
CA THR A 12 12.95 0.27 3.16
C THR A 12 12.46 1.37 2.22
N THR A 13 11.22 1.92 2.32
CA THR A 13 10.72 2.94 1.36
C THR A 13 9.42 3.60 1.82
N ILE A 14 9.31 4.94 1.74
CA ILE A 14 8.05 5.68 1.98
C ILE A 14 7.00 5.30 0.91
N PRO A 15 5.79 4.86 1.28
CA PRO A 15 4.74 4.54 0.31
C PRO A 15 4.34 5.78 -0.50
N GLN A 16 4.16 5.59 -1.81
CA GLN A 16 3.62 6.65 -2.67
C GLN A 16 2.12 6.85 -2.41
N GLU A 17 1.62 8.04 -2.75
CA GLU A 17 0.23 8.42 -2.50
C GLU A 17 -0.78 7.38 -3.02
N PHE A 18 -0.58 6.89 -4.25
CA PHE A 18 -1.47 5.88 -4.84
C PHE A 18 -1.46 4.56 -4.06
N GLN A 19 -0.33 4.18 -3.45
CA GLN A 19 -0.21 2.95 -2.67
C GLN A 19 -1.00 3.07 -1.37
N LEU A 20 -0.96 4.25 -0.75
CA LEU A 20 -1.73 4.56 0.45
C LEU A 20 -3.24 4.58 0.15
N GLN A 21 -3.66 5.26 -0.92
CA GLN A 21 -5.06 5.30 -1.36
C GLN A 21 -5.58 3.89 -1.68
N ALA A 22 -4.79 3.10 -2.40
CA ALA A 22 -5.13 1.73 -2.72
C ALA A 22 -5.28 0.85 -1.47
N SER A 23 -4.33 0.97 -0.53
CA SER A 23 -4.35 0.21 0.72
C SER A 23 -5.58 0.58 1.57
N LEU A 24 -5.94 1.86 1.64
CA LEU A 24 -7.15 2.33 2.31
C LEU A 24 -8.44 1.80 1.66
N ALA A 25 -8.50 1.72 0.34
CA ALA A 25 -9.65 1.14 -0.35
C ALA A 25 -9.80 -0.36 0.00
N ILE A 26 -8.69 -1.11 -0.05
CA ILE A 26 -8.68 -2.55 0.27
C ILE A 26 -9.06 -2.80 1.74
N LEU A 27 -8.53 -2.02 2.69
CA LEU A 27 -8.88 -2.14 4.12
C LEU A 27 -10.35 -1.83 4.42
N ASN A 28 -11.03 -1.09 3.54
CA ASN A 28 -12.46 -0.82 3.63
C ASN A 28 -13.30 -1.81 2.81
N GLU A 29 -12.72 -2.95 2.43
CA GLU A 29 -13.38 -4.01 1.63
C GLU A 29 -13.95 -3.48 0.30
N LYS A 30 -13.32 -2.45 -0.27
CA LYS A 30 -13.71 -1.90 -1.57
C LYS A 30 -12.79 -2.43 -2.66
N ASP A 31 -13.41 -2.86 -3.76
CA ASP A 31 -12.69 -3.19 -4.97
C ASP A 31 -11.94 -1.95 -5.52
N ASN A 32 -10.76 -2.20 -6.08
CA ASN A 32 -9.87 -1.15 -6.57
C ASN A 32 -9.11 -1.64 -7.82
N ILE A 33 -9.00 -0.78 -8.83
CA ILE A 33 -8.18 -0.99 -10.03
C ILE A 33 -6.96 -0.08 -9.98
N ILE A 34 -5.78 -0.66 -9.85
CA ILE A 34 -4.51 0.08 -9.80
C ILE A 34 -3.80 -0.03 -11.16
N THR A 35 -3.87 1.04 -11.96
CA THR A 35 -3.23 1.08 -13.28
C THR A 35 -1.86 1.74 -13.18
N SER A 36 -0.79 0.95 -13.21
CA SER A 36 0.59 1.46 -13.16
C SER A 36 1.58 0.45 -13.77
N GLY A 37 2.74 0.91 -14.26
CA GLY A 37 3.78 0.05 -14.84
C GLY A 37 4.49 -0.86 -13.83
N THR A 38 5.10 -1.96 -14.26
CA THR A 38 5.88 -2.86 -13.39
C THR A 38 7.04 -2.11 -12.73
N GLY A 39 7.36 -2.44 -11.48
CA GLY A 39 8.37 -1.72 -10.69
C GLY A 39 7.84 -0.51 -9.91
N SER A 40 6.59 -0.09 -10.13
CA SER A 40 5.99 1.04 -9.41
C SER A 40 5.58 0.77 -7.95
N GLY A 41 5.78 -0.46 -7.47
CA GLY A 41 5.43 -0.84 -6.10
C GLY A 41 3.96 -1.22 -5.87
N LYS A 42 3.22 -1.63 -6.93
CA LYS A 42 1.86 -2.20 -6.79
C LYS A 42 1.77 -3.37 -5.82
N THR A 43 2.85 -4.16 -5.68
CA THR A 43 2.94 -5.26 -4.70
C THR A 43 2.76 -4.74 -3.27
N LEU A 44 3.29 -3.55 -2.98
CA LEU A 44 3.16 -2.92 -1.67
C LEU A 44 1.70 -2.57 -1.37
N CYS A 45 0.91 -2.19 -2.38
CA CYS A 45 -0.52 -1.91 -2.23
C CYS A 45 -1.34 -3.11 -1.75
N ILE A 46 -0.88 -4.34 -2.04
CA ILE A 46 -1.53 -5.58 -1.59
C ILE A 46 -0.96 -6.01 -0.23
N LEU A 47 0.35 -5.85 -0.04
CA LEU A 47 1.03 -6.31 1.16
C LEU A 47 0.67 -5.46 2.39
N ILE A 48 0.57 -4.14 2.25
CA ILE A 48 0.20 -3.23 3.35
C ILE A 48 -1.13 -3.63 4.00
N PRO A 49 -2.25 -3.78 3.26
CA PRO A 49 -3.53 -4.17 3.85
C PRO A 49 -3.55 -5.62 4.34
N LEU A 50 -2.77 -6.54 3.75
CA LEU A 50 -2.70 -7.93 4.23
C LEU A 50 -2.02 -8.06 5.60
N LEU A 51 -1.08 -7.17 5.90
CA LEU A 51 -0.34 -7.16 7.16
C LEU A 51 -1.06 -6.39 8.29
N LEU A 52 -2.14 -5.67 7.97
CA LEU A 52 -2.86 -4.78 8.87
C LEU A 52 -4.17 -5.38 9.38
#